data_AF-A0AAW8TAG9-F1
#
_entry.id   AF-A0AAW8TAG9-F1
#
_cell.length_a   1.000
_cell.length_b   1.000
_cell.length_c   1.000
_cell.angle_alpha   90.00
_cell.angle_beta   90.00
_cell.angle_gamma   90.00
#
_symmetry.space_group_name_H-M   'P 1'
#
loop_
_entity.id
_entity.type
_entity.pdbx_description
1 polymer ?
#
loop_
_entity_poly.entity_id
_entity_poly.type
_entity_poly.pdbx_seq_one_letter_code
_entity_poly.pdbx_strand_id
1 'polypeptide(L)'
;MNRKTGTLAVIAMIAITVFGFISYSSYRNSEEATVERLAMALIEKDTEAVKQYMPSYSNKKKISKNARTVFYQQVKKMKKEQVVKLLKKEGHFTIEEGSSFRKPAQIYPTARFLVIELPKGTELRASIQGQEVSGDYVEDWNKYTFGPFLPGEYDVVYEMAHPKFGAKEAKETVDLNSEDQRLTVKENSLYEGNQAFQKHLLASAVNYFDSFNQGIRDGLNVSQLIASKEHKEEMKTGFDQLKPYLKSFDQQFQNIKIDCDSISVNNGQTKVQLDLYIDLKRSMQLVEEVGIDEALFSDRQNAIASLVYEEEQKKWLIDELDFNTYQQDPEKWEHVKSYHSENEQKAHWDKDGAAEVV
;
A
#
# COMPACT_ATOMS: atom_id res chain seq x y z
N MET A 1 62.73 16.29 -59.65
CA MET A 1 61.29 16.10 -59.35
C MET A 1 60.50 17.13 -60.15
N ASN A 2 59.73 16.73 -61.16
CA ASN A 2 59.00 17.68 -62.01
C ASN A 2 57.83 18.30 -61.23
N ARG A 3 57.56 19.59 -61.45
CA ARG A 3 56.49 20.35 -60.77
C ARG A 3 55.14 19.59 -60.73
N LYS A 4 54.80 18.84 -61.78
CA LYS A 4 53.58 18.03 -61.88
C LYS A 4 53.51 16.85 -60.90
N THR A 5 54.62 16.17 -60.60
CA THR A 5 54.64 15.04 -59.65
C THR A 5 54.56 15.50 -58.20
N GLY A 6 55.11 16.67 -57.87
CA GLY A 6 54.96 17.29 -56.55
C GLY A 6 53.52 17.72 -56.26
N THR A 7 52.82 18.33 -57.23
CA THR A 7 51.41 18.74 -57.06
C THR A 7 50.47 17.54 -56.90
N LEU A 8 50.71 16.44 -57.64
CA LEU A 8 49.92 15.21 -57.53
C LEU A 8 50.08 14.53 -56.16
N ALA A 9 51.30 14.52 -55.60
CA ALA A 9 51.54 13.97 -54.26
C ALA A 9 50.85 14.79 -53.15
N VAL A 10 50.83 16.13 -53.27
CA VAL A 10 50.12 17.00 -52.34
C VAL A 10 48.59 16.82 -52.44
N ILE A 11 48.04 16.73 -53.65
CA ILE A 11 46.61 16.47 -53.86
C ILE A 11 46.23 15.09 -53.31
N ALA A 12 47.05 14.06 -53.53
CA ALA A 12 46.81 12.72 -52.98
C ALA A 12 46.86 12.73 -51.45
N MET A 13 47.80 13.44 -50.83
CA MET A 13 47.90 13.56 -49.38
C MET A 13 46.69 14.31 -48.79
N ILE A 14 46.27 15.42 -49.41
CA ILE A 14 45.04 16.13 -49.02
C ILE A 14 43.83 15.21 -49.18
N ALA A 15 43.70 14.49 -50.30
CA ALA A 15 42.60 13.57 -50.53
C ALA A 15 42.55 12.45 -49.49
N ILE A 16 43.69 11.84 -49.12
CA ILE A 16 43.77 10.81 -48.07
C ILE A 16 43.43 11.40 -46.70
N THR A 17 43.86 12.62 -46.41
CA THR A 17 43.56 13.29 -45.13
C THR A 17 42.08 13.65 -45.03
N VAL A 18 41.48 14.13 -46.13
CA VAL A 18 40.06 14.45 -46.24
C VAL A 18 39.22 13.17 -46.22
N PHE A 19 39.60 12.11 -46.94
CA PHE A 19 38.92 10.81 -46.86
C PHE A 19 39.04 10.18 -45.48
N GLY A 20 40.23 10.17 -44.88
CA GLY A 20 40.44 9.68 -43.52
C GLY A 20 39.60 10.47 -42.50
N PHE A 21 39.49 11.79 -42.67
CA PHE A 21 38.65 12.64 -41.84
C PHE A 21 37.16 12.40 -42.07
N ILE A 22 36.70 12.21 -43.32
CA ILE A 22 35.31 11.88 -43.66
C ILE A 22 34.94 10.49 -43.15
N SER A 23 35.80 9.48 -43.34
CA SER A 23 35.59 8.12 -42.86
C SER A 23 35.59 8.04 -41.33
N TYR A 24 36.54 8.71 -40.66
CA TYR A 24 36.55 8.81 -39.20
C TYR A 24 35.34 9.57 -38.67
N SER A 25 34.95 10.67 -39.32
CA SER A 25 33.74 11.44 -38.97
C SER A 25 32.47 10.63 -39.18
N SER A 26 32.38 9.87 -40.27
CA SER A 26 31.24 9.01 -40.59
C SER A 26 31.10 7.88 -39.56
N TYR A 27 32.21 7.24 -39.18
CA TYR A 27 32.24 6.26 -38.09
C TYR A 27 31.89 6.90 -36.74
N ARG A 28 32.40 8.10 -36.46
CA ARG A 28 32.16 8.80 -35.18
C ARG A 28 30.70 9.21 -35.00
N ASN A 29 29.98 9.41 -36.10
CA ASN A 29 28.59 9.84 -36.16
C ASN A 29 27.61 8.72 -36.50
N SER A 30 28.06 7.47 -36.64
CA SER A 30 27.16 6.36 -36.89
C SER A 30 26.21 6.16 -35.71
N GLU A 31 25.05 5.60 -36.01
CA GLU A 31 24.07 5.22 -34.98
C GLU A 31 24.71 4.29 -33.94
N GLU A 32 25.50 3.33 -34.39
CA GLU A 32 26.17 2.37 -33.50
C GLU A 32 27.15 3.04 -32.54
N ALA A 33 28.00 3.95 -33.04
CA ALA A 33 28.95 4.68 -32.21
C ALA A 33 28.24 5.60 -31.21
N THR A 34 27.12 6.18 -31.62
CA THR A 34 26.28 7.04 -30.78
C THR A 34 25.63 6.25 -29.65
N VAL A 35 25.02 5.11 -29.98
CA VAL A 35 24.42 4.20 -28.99
C VAL A 35 25.45 3.73 -27.97
N GLU A 36 26.64 3.32 -28.42
CA GLU A 36 27.69 2.86 -27.51
C GLU A 36 28.18 3.95 -26.56
N ARG A 37 28.35 5.18 -27.05
CA ARG A 37 28.75 6.31 -26.20
C ARG A 37 27.66 6.71 -25.25
N LEU A 38 26.39 6.73 -25.68
CA LEU A 38 25.28 6.99 -24.78
C LEU A 38 25.19 5.90 -23.70
N ALA A 39 25.33 4.62 -24.06
CA ALA A 39 25.33 3.53 -23.08
C ALA A 39 26.44 3.70 -22.02
N MET A 40 27.66 4.04 -22.44
CA MET A 40 28.78 4.32 -21.53
C MET A 40 28.47 5.55 -20.64
N ALA A 41 28.01 6.64 -21.23
CA ALA A 41 27.66 7.87 -20.50
C ALA A 41 26.52 7.66 -19.49
N LEU A 42 25.53 6.82 -19.80
CA LEU A 42 24.45 6.45 -18.87
C LEU A 42 24.98 5.65 -17.66
N ILE A 43 25.92 4.73 -17.90
CA ILE A 43 26.54 3.91 -16.83
C ILE A 43 27.45 4.78 -15.95
N GLU A 44 28.24 5.65 -16.55
CA GLU A 44 29.17 6.56 -15.86
C GLU A 44 28.48 7.80 -15.26
N LYS A 45 27.20 8.01 -15.58
CA LYS A 45 26.40 9.20 -15.21
C LYS A 45 26.99 10.51 -15.73
N ASP A 46 27.63 10.51 -16.89
CA ASP A 46 28.08 11.73 -17.56
C ASP A 46 26.85 12.50 -18.09
N THR A 47 26.37 13.44 -17.29
CA THR A 47 25.16 14.19 -17.59
C THR A 47 25.28 15.07 -18.84
N GLU A 48 26.47 15.53 -19.19
CA GLU A 48 26.66 16.41 -20.35
C GLU A 48 26.66 15.59 -21.64
N ALA A 49 27.38 14.45 -21.66
CA ALA A 49 27.30 13.52 -22.78
C ALA A 49 25.88 12.96 -22.97
N VAL A 50 25.19 12.62 -21.87
CA VAL A 50 23.79 12.16 -21.95
C VAL A 50 22.87 13.25 -22.52
N LYS A 51 23.02 14.52 -22.12
CA LYS A 51 22.25 15.63 -22.72
C LYS A 51 22.56 15.84 -24.20
N GLN A 52 23.81 15.61 -24.61
CA GLN A 52 24.24 15.78 -26.00
C GLN A 52 23.61 14.72 -26.91
N TYR A 53 23.65 13.44 -26.49
CA TYR A 53 23.15 12.32 -27.29
C TYR A 53 21.65 12.06 -27.08
N MET A 54 21.08 12.43 -25.93
CA MET A 54 19.68 12.26 -25.57
C MET A 54 19.09 13.58 -25.01
N PRO A 55 18.86 14.57 -25.89
CA PRO A 55 18.51 15.93 -25.47
C PRO A 55 17.06 16.07 -24.98
N SER A 56 16.12 15.37 -25.60
CA SER A 56 14.68 15.46 -25.37
C SER A 56 13.99 14.12 -25.62
N TYR A 57 12.72 14.02 -25.27
CA TYR A 57 11.85 12.93 -25.75
C TYR A 57 11.58 13.08 -27.25
N SER A 58 11.06 12.02 -27.88
CA SER A 58 10.62 12.01 -29.28
C SER A 58 9.52 13.04 -29.57
N ASN A 59 8.70 13.37 -28.57
CA ASN A 59 7.71 14.46 -28.65
C ASN A 59 8.29 15.87 -28.44
N LYS A 60 9.63 16.02 -28.45
CA LYS A 60 10.37 17.28 -28.26
C LYS A 60 10.28 17.90 -26.87
N LYS A 61 9.56 17.30 -25.91
CA LYS A 61 9.56 17.75 -24.51
C LYS A 61 10.93 17.49 -23.87
N LYS A 62 11.37 18.40 -23.00
CA LYS A 62 12.63 18.25 -22.25
C LYS A 62 12.53 17.08 -21.28
N ILE A 63 13.63 16.32 -21.15
CA ILE A 63 13.75 15.28 -20.13
C ILE A 63 14.08 15.93 -18.79
N SER A 64 13.25 15.69 -17.78
CA SER A 64 13.43 16.25 -16.45
C SER A 64 14.66 15.64 -15.73
N LYS A 65 15.20 16.35 -14.73
CA LYS A 65 16.29 15.83 -13.91
C LYS A 65 15.87 14.56 -13.17
N ASN A 66 14.63 14.50 -12.67
CA ASN A 66 14.10 13.34 -11.95
C ASN A 66 13.99 12.14 -12.89
N ALA A 67 13.41 12.28 -14.09
CA ALA A 67 13.30 11.19 -15.06
C ALA A 67 14.68 10.59 -15.41
N ARG A 68 15.71 11.44 -15.60
CA ARG A 68 17.09 10.96 -15.80
C ARG A 68 17.63 10.20 -14.59
N THR A 69 17.38 10.73 -13.39
CA THR A 69 17.94 10.15 -12.16
C THR A 69 17.35 8.78 -11.86
N VAL A 70 16.03 8.63 -11.99
CA VAL A 70 15.31 7.35 -11.87
C VAL A 70 15.80 6.37 -12.94
N PHE A 71 15.95 6.81 -14.19
CA PHE A 71 16.49 5.95 -15.26
C PHE A 71 17.93 5.52 -15.00
N TYR A 72 18.80 6.39 -14.48
CA TYR A 72 20.16 6.00 -14.11
C TYR A 72 20.21 4.90 -13.04
N GLN A 73 19.27 4.88 -12.08
CA GLN A 73 19.21 3.83 -11.08
C GLN A 73 18.88 2.46 -11.70
N GLN A 74 18.03 2.44 -12.71
CA GLN A 74 17.74 1.24 -13.49
C GLN A 74 18.97 0.79 -14.31
N VAL A 75 19.54 1.70 -15.10
CA VAL A 75 20.67 1.39 -16.01
C VAL A 75 21.92 0.97 -15.24
N LYS A 76 22.14 1.48 -14.01
CA LYS A 76 23.27 1.06 -13.15
C LYS A 76 23.25 -0.44 -12.84
N LYS A 77 22.08 -1.09 -12.84
CA LYS A 77 21.95 -2.54 -12.59
C LYS A 77 22.27 -3.38 -13.84
N MET A 78 22.46 -2.76 -15.00
CA MET A 78 22.65 -3.42 -16.30
C MET A 78 24.12 -3.41 -16.75
N LYS A 79 24.51 -4.44 -17.51
CA LYS A 79 25.79 -4.46 -18.26
C LYS A 79 25.71 -3.57 -19.49
N LYS A 80 26.83 -3.04 -19.97
CA LYS A 80 26.90 -2.16 -21.16
C LYS A 80 26.15 -2.74 -22.36
N GLU A 81 26.32 -4.04 -22.63
CA GLU A 81 25.69 -4.72 -23.76
C GLU A 81 24.14 -4.75 -23.63
N GLN A 82 23.62 -4.83 -22.41
CA GLN A 82 22.18 -4.77 -22.15
C GLN A 82 21.64 -3.35 -22.39
N VAL A 83 22.38 -2.32 -21.99
CA VAL A 83 22.03 -0.91 -22.24
C VAL A 83 22.04 -0.62 -23.74
N VAL A 84 23.04 -1.10 -24.48
CA VAL A 84 23.11 -0.97 -25.94
C VAL A 84 21.90 -1.64 -26.60
N LYS A 85 21.52 -2.86 -26.17
CA LYS A 85 20.32 -3.54 -26.68
C LYS A 85 19.04 -2.77 -26.38
N LEU A 86 18.92 -2.19 -25.18
CA LEU A 86 17.76 -1.37 -24.79
C LEU A 86 17.64 -0.13 -25.70
N LEU A 87 18.75 0.59 -25.93
CA LEU A 87 18.78 1.80 -26.74
C LEU A 87 18.52 1.56 -28.24
N LYS A 88 18.80 0.35 -28.74
CA LYS A 88 18.50 -0.06 -30.12
C LYS A 88 17.09 -0.67 -30.28
N LYS A 89 16.33 -0.83 -29.20
CA LYS A 89 15.02 -1.50 -29.27
C LYS A 89 14.01 -0.60 -29.96
N GLU A 90 13.43 -1.11 -31.05
CA GLU A 90 12.45 -0.40 -31.85
C GLU A 90 11.21 -0.03 -31.02
N GLY A 91 10.65 1.15 -31.25
CA GLY A 91 9.50 1.69 -30.50
C GLY A 91 9.84 2.29 -29.13
N HIS A 92 11.00 1.98 -28.55
CA HIS A 92 11.47 2.58 -27.31
C HIS A 92 12.18 3.91 -27.57
N PHE A 93 13.10 3.90 -28.53
CA PHE A 93 13.91 5.06 -28.89
C PHE A 93 13.83 5.31 -30.38
N THR A 94 13.79 6.57 -30.77
CA THR A 94 13.96 7.00 -32.16
C THR A 94 15.37 7.54 -32.33
N ILE A 95 16.09 7.10 -33.36
CA ILE A 95 17.42 7.61 -33.68
C ILE A 95 17.26 8.56 -34.87
N GLU A 96 17.73 9.79 -34.73
CA GLU A 96 17.89 10.72 -35.85
C GLU A 96 19.36 10.74 -36.25
N GLU A 97 19.64 10.45 -37.52
CA GLU A 97 21.00 10.48 -38.06
C GLU A 97 21.63 11.87 -37.95
N GLY A 98 22.92 11.89 -37.66
CA GLY A 98 23.70 13.12 -37.57
C GLY A 98 23.87 13.77 -38.93
N SER A 99 23.55 15.07 -39.04
CA SER A 99 23.67 15.82 -40.30
C SER A 99 25.10 16.29 -40.63
N SER A 100 26.06 16.18 -39.71
CA SER A 100 27.47 16.58 -39.94
C SER A 100 28.40 16.14 -38.80
N PHE A 101 29.73 16.27 -38.98
CA PHE A 101 30.73 15.98 -37.92
C PHE A 101 30.45 16.72 -36.58
N ARG A 102 29.80 17.89 -36.62
CA ARG A 102 29.48 18.69 -35.42
C ARG A 102 28.11 18.37 -34.82
N LYS A 103 27.31 17.54 -35.49
CA LYS A 103 25.98 17.11 -35.07
C LYS A 103 25.93 15.59 -35.14
N PRO A 104 26.40 14.89 -34.08
CA PRO A 104 26.30 13.43 -34.02
C PRO A 104 24.82 13.01 -34.06
N ALA A 105 24.57 11.72 -34.31
CA ALA A 105 23.22 11.19 -34.21
C ALA A 105 22.65 11.44 -32.80
N GLN A 106 21.33 11.57 -32.72
CA GLN A 106 20.62 11.83 -31.47
C GLN A 106 19.58 10.74 -31.24
N ILE A 107 19.45 10.34 -29.98
CA ILE A 107 18.56 9.27 -29.54
C ILE A 107 17.45 9.91 -28.70
N TYR A 108 16.21 9.68 -29.12
CA TYR A 108 15.04 10.28 -28.51
C TYR A 108 14.18 9.18 -27.87
N PRO A 109 14.12 9.09 -26.53
CA PRO A 109 13.20 8.17 -25.87
C PRO A 109 11.75 8.54 -26.15
N THR A 110 10.91 7.52 -26.32
CA THR A 110 9.46 7.69 -26.24
C THR A 110 9.08 7.99 -24.79
N ALA A 111 8.29 9.03 -24.58
CA ALA A 111 7.79 9.38 -23.25
C ALA A 111 6.81 8.32 -22.75
N ARG A 112 6.95 7.92 -21.48
CA ARG A 112 6.12 6.90 -20.84
C ARG A 112 5.50 7.39 -19.56
N PHE A 113 4.29 6.94 -19.26
CA PHE A 113 3.55 7.33 -18.07
C PHE A 113 3.10 6.12 -17.28
N LEU A 114 3.14 6.27 -15.96
CA LEU A 114 2.51 5.35 -15.03
C LEU A 114 1.30 6.06 -14.42
N VAL A 115 0.14 5.46 -14.59
CA VAL A 115 -1.10 5.88 -13.97
C VAL A 115 -1.42 4.96 -12.82
N ILE A 116 -1.67 5.51 -11.63
CA ILE A 116 -2.19 4.76 -10.48
C ILE A 116 -3.57 5.33 -10.14
N GLU A 117 -4.57 4.47 -10.16
CA GLU A 117 -5.95 4.78 -9.78
C GLU A 117 -6.29 4.13 -8.45
N LEU A 118 -6.84 4.95 -7.56
CA LEU A 118 -7.09 4.57 -6.18
C LEU A 118 -8.57 4.61 -5.84
N PRO A 119 -9.03 3.80 -4.87
CA PRO A 119 -10.35 3.97 -4.29
C PRO A 119 -10.51 5.38 -3.72
N LYS A 120 -11.74 5.93 -3.75
CA LYS A 120 -12.03 7.29 -3.26
C LYS A 120 -11.57 7.49 -1.82
N GLY A 121 -11.16 8.72 -1.48
CA GLY A 121 -10.73 9.08 -0.11
C GLY A 121 -9.34 8.54 0.27
N THR A 122 -8.59 7.99 -0.68
CA THR A 122 -7.24 7.45 -0.46
C THR A 122 -6.19 8.44 -0.95
N GLU A 123 -5.19 8.72 -0.11
CA GLU A 123 -4.00 9.49 -0.47
C GLU A 123 -2.87 8.55 -0.93
N LEU A 124 -2.01 9.04 -1.83
CA LEU A 124 -0.88 8.30 -2.38
C LEU A 124 0.45 8.95 -2.06
N ARG A 125 1.40 8.16 -1.58
CA ARG A 125 2.83 8.52 -1.59
C ARG A 125 3.58 7.47 -2.37
N ALA A 126 4.31 7.88 -3.40
CA ALA A 126 5.00 6.94 -4.28
C ALA A 126 6.50 7.23 -4.36
N SER A 127 7.27 6.16 -4.42
CA SER A 127 8.70 6.15 -4.65
C SER A 127 9.01 5.25 -5.84
N ILE A 128 9.70 5.78 -6.84
CA ILE A 128 10.07 5.04 -8.06
C ILE A 128 11.59 4.92 -8.10
N GLN A 129 12.08 3.67 -8.17
CA GLN A 129 13.49 3.30 -8.00
C GLN A 129 14.11 3.87 -6.70
N GLY A 130 13.29 4.06 -5.66
CA GLY A 130 13.74 4.62 -4.38
C GLY A 130 13.84 6.14 -4.36
N GLN A 131 13.32 6.85 -5.37
CA GLN A 131 13.14 8.30 -5.32
C GLN A 131 11.66 8.64 -5.13
N GLU A 132 11.37 9.46 -4.13
CA GLU A 132 10.04 10.06 -3.97
C GLU A 132 9.69 10.90 -5.20
N VAL A 133 8.50 10.67 -5.74
CA VAL A 133 7.99 11.35 -6.92
C VAL A 133 6.58 11.85 -6.66
N SER A 134 6.30 13.08 -7.10
CA SER A 134 4.95 13.62 -7.11
C SER A 134 4.33 13.34 -8.48
N GLY A 135 3.12 12.80 -8.48
CA GLY A 135 2.31 12.62 -9.68
C GLY A 135 1.31 13.76 -9.85
N ASP A 136 0.87 13.99 -11.08
CA ASP A 136 -0.24 14.90 -11.38
C ASP A 136 -1.55 14.25 -10.92
N TYR A 137 -2.28 14.92 -10.02
CA TYR A 137 -3.51 14.42 -9.42
C TYR A 137 -4.76 14.90 -10.16
N VAL A 138 -5.71 14.00 -10.39
CA VAL A 138 -7.04 14.29 -10.92
C VAL A 138 -8.10 13.80 -9.94
N GLU A 139 -8.79 14.75 -9.29
CA GLU A 139 -9.72 14.51 -8.18
C GLU A 139 -10.92 13.64 -8.58
N ASP A 140 -11.58 13.97 -9.70
CA ASP A 140 -12.80 13.26 -10.18
C ASP A 140 -12.61 11.76 -10.34
N TRP A 141 -11.37 11.32 -10.61
CA TRP A 141 -11.00 9.94 -10.90
C TRP A 141 -10.14 9.31 -9.81
N ASN A 142 -9.81 10.07 -8.75
CA ASN A 142 -8.79 9.74 -7.76
C ASN A 142 -7.53 9.10 -8.37
N LYS A 143 -6.98 9.77 -9.38
CA LYS A 143 -5.94 9.26 -10.26
C LYS A 143 -4.66 10.07 -10.12
N TYR A 144 -3.53 9.38 -10.03
CA TYR A 144 -2.19 9.96 -10.06
C TYR A 144 -1.47 9.55 -11.34
N THR A 145 -0.93 10.51 -12.07
CA THR A 145 -0.12 10.26 -13.27
C THR A 145 1.32 10.65 -12.99
N PHE A 146 2.23 9.68 -13.10
CA PHE A 146 3.65 9.86 -12.92
C PHE A 146 4.36 9.85 -14.27
N GLY A 147 5.37 10.72 -14.41
CA GLY A 147 6.21 10.79 -15.60
C GLY A 147 6.29 12.21 -16.20
N PRO A 148 6.74 12.35 -17.45
CA PRO A 148 7.17 11.27 -18.33
C PRO A 148 8.45 10.56 -17.84
N PHE A 149 8.50 9.24 -17.97
CA PHE A 149 9.67 8.39 -17.79
C PHE A 149 10.32 8.04 -19.14
N LEU A 150 11.53 7.49 -19.07
CA LEU A 150 12.16 6.86 -20.23
C LEU A 150 11.66 5.40 -20.32
N PRO A 151 11.75 4.75 -21.49
CA PRO A 151 11.41 3.34 -21.62
C PRO A 151 12.27 2.45 -20.71
N GLY A 152 11.63 1.64 -19.89
CA GLY A 152 12.34 0.78 -18.94
C GLY A 152 11.41 0.08 -17.95
N GLU A 153 12.01 -0.75 -17.10
CA GLU A 153 11.35 -1.43 -15.98
C GLU A 153 11.66 -0.68 -14.69
N TYR A 154 10.61 -0.35 -13.94
CA TYR A 154 10.70 0.49 -12.76
C TYR A 154 10.16 -0.23 -11.52
N ASP A 155 10.98 -0.29 -10.48
CA ASP A 155 10.53 -0.69 -9.14
C ASP A 155 9.71 0.46 -8.55
N VAL A 156 8.44 0.23 -8.26
CA VAL A 156 7.51 1.20 -7.70
C VAL A 156 7.13 0.73 -6.30
N VAL A 157 7.32 1.58 -5.31
CA VAL A 157 6.81 1.40 -3.95
C VAL A 157 5.82 2.52 -3.70
N TYR A 158 4.61 2.18 -3.26
CA TYR A 158 3.61 3.18 -2.98
C TYR A 158 2.85 2.87 -1.68
N GLU A 159 2.65 3.90 -0.88
CA GLU A 159 1.84 3.89 0.33
C GLU A 159 0.47 4.50 0.02
N MET A 160 -0.57 3.74 0.32
CA MET A 160 -1.96 4.14 0.22
C MET A 160 -2.46 4.43 1.64
N ALA A 161 -2.87 5.66 1.91
CA ALA A 161 -3.40 6.05 3.20
C ALA A 161 -4.90 6.32 3.09
N HIS A 162 -5.71 5.62 3.89
CA HIS A 162 -7.14 5.80 3.99
C HIS A 162 -7.55 6.11 5.43
N PRO A 163 -8.44 7.10 5.69
CA PRO A 163 -8.80 7.49 7.05
C PRO A 163 -9.40 6.34 7.88
N LYS A 164 -10.12 5.41 7.24
CA LYS A 164 -10.79 4.29 7.92
C LYS A 164 -9.95 3.02 8.06
N PHE A 165 -9.00 2.80 7.15
CA PHE A 165 -8.22 1.55 7.08
C PHE A 165 -6.74 1.75 7.43
N GLY A 166 -6.32 2.99 7.67
CA GLY A 166 -4.93 3.34 7.90
C GLY A 166 -4.11 3.30 6.60
N ALA A 167 -2.80 3.13 6.76
CA ALA A 167 -1.86 3.10 5.64
C ALA A 167 -1.45 1.67 5.28
N LYS A 168 -1.25 1.43 3.99
CA LYS A 168 -0.74 0.16 3.45
C LYS A 168 0.30 0.44 2.37
N GLU A 169 1.45 -0.19 2.48
CA GLU A 169 2.49 -0.18 1.45
C GLU A 169 2.28 -1.32 0.45
N ALA A 170 2.50 -1.02 -0.82
CA ALA A 170 2.56 -1.98 -1.91
C ALA A 170 3.84 -1.77 -2.72
N LYS A 171 4.35 -2.86 -3.30
CA LYS A 171 5.55 -2.86 -4.12
C LYS A 171 5.31 -3.66 -5.39
N GLU A 172 5.62 -3.04 -6.52
CA GLU A 172 5.41 -3.61 -7.84
C GLU A 172 6.59 -3.29 -8.77
N THR A 173 6.78 -4.12 -9.80
CA THR A 173 7.68 -3.80 -10.91
C THR A 173 6.81 -3.49 -12.13
N VAL A 174 6.96 -2.28 -12.66
CA VAL A 174 6.16 -1.77 -13.78
C VAL A 174 7.02 -1.74 -15.04
N ASP A 175 6.56 -2.39 -16.11
CA ASP A 175 7.21 -2.36 -17.42
C ASP A 175 6.67 -1.21 -18.29
N LEU A 176 7.46 -0.15 -18.44
CA LEU A 176 7.20 1.00 -19.30
C LEU A 176 7.97 0.95 -20.64
N ASN A 177 8.45 -0.22 -21.06
CA ASN A 177 9.21 -0.35 -22.30
C ASN A 177 8.39 0.05 -23.55
N SER A 178 7.25 -0.59 -23.78
CA SER A 178 6.45 -0.46 -25.00
C SER A 178 5.29 0.51 -24.89
N GLU A 179 4.69 0.65 -23.71
CA GLU A 179 3.45 1.39 -23.51
C GLU A 179 3.38 2.04 -22.13
N ASP A 180 2.43 2.95 -21.97
CA ASP A 180 2.07 3.50 -20.66
C ASP A 180 1.37 2.41 -19.84
N GLN A 181 1.59 2.43 -18.53
CA GLN A 181 1.00 1.44 -17.62
C GLN A 181 -0.08 2.08 -16.75
N ARG A 182 -1.12 1.29 -16.45
CA ARG A 182 -2.22 1.68 -15.57
C ARG A 182 -2.40 0.63 -14.48
N LEU A 183 -2.20 1.04 -13.25
CA LEU A 183 -2.47 0.24 -12.06
C LEU A 183 -3.78 0.71 -11.45
N THR A 184 -4.75 -0.20 -11.35
CA THR A 184 -6.02 0.07 -10.68
C THR A 184 -6.04 -0.69 -9.36
N VAL A 185 -5.92 0.06 -8.26
CA VAL A 185 -5.99 -0.47 -6.91
C VAL A 185 -7.45 -0.75 -6.58
N LYS A 186 -7.75 -2.03 -6.28
CA LYS A 186 -9.08 -2.45 -5.85
C LYS A 186 -9.37 -1.97 -4.43
N GLU A 187 -10.63 -1.68 -4.13
CA GLU A 187 -11.05 -1.20 -2.81
C GLU A 187 -10.75 -2.18 -1.67
N ASN A 188 -10.94 -3.49 -1.90
CA ASN A 188 -10.62 -4.52 -0.92
C ASN A 188 -9.15 -4.54 -0.51
N SER A 189 -8.26 -4.11 -1.40
CA SER A 189 -6.83 -4.05 -1.11
C SER A 189 -6.48 -3.04 -0.01
N LEU A 190 -7.37 -2.11 0.35
CA LEU A 190 -7.16 -1.18 1.46
C LEU A 190 -7.13 -1.88 2.83
N TYR A 191 -7.90 -2.98 2.98
CA TYR A 191 -8.02 -3.71 4.24
C TYR A 191 -7.47 -5.13 4.18
N GLU A 192 -7.52 -5.81 3.03
CA GLU A 192 -6.96 -7.16 2.88
C GLU A 192 -5.45 -7.16 3.16
N GLY A 193 -5.01 -8.03 4.06
CA GLY A 193 -3.59 -8.12 4.47
C GLY A 193 -3.03 -6.88 5.18
N ASN A 194 -3.85 -5.85 5.45
CA ASN A 194 -3.43 -4.64 6.15
C ASN A 194 -3.25 -4.93 7.65
N GLN A 195 -1.99 -5.16 8.04
CA GLN A 195 -1.63 -5.53 9.41
C GLN A 195 -2.00 -4.48 10.46
N ALA A 196 -1.94 -3.19 10.11
CA ALA A 196 -2.30 -2.12 11.03
C ALA A 196 -3.82 -2.11 11.27
N PHE A 197 -4.60 -2.26 10.20
CA PHE A 197 -6.05 -2.36 10.28
C PHE A 197 -6.51 -3.59 11.07
N GLN A 198 -5.94 -4.77 10.80
CA GLN A 198 -6.25 -6.00 11.55
C GLN A 198 -5.96 -5.86 13.05
N LYS A 199 -4.84 -5.21 13.41
CA LYS A 199 -4.52 -4.92 14.82
C LYS A 199 -5.52 -3.95 15.44
N HIS A 200 -5.98 -2.95 14.69
CA HIS A 200 -7.02 -2.04 15.16
C HIS A 200 -8.32 -2.79 15.48
N LEU A 201 -8.80 -3.64 14.57
CA LEU A 201 -10.01 -4.43 14.77
C LEU A 201 -9.92 -5.33 16.01
N LEU A 202 -8.80 -6.03 16.19
CA LEU A 202 -8.55 -6.82 17.40
C LEU A 202 -8.58 -5.95 18.66
N ALA A 203 -7.92 -4.78 18.63
CA ALA A 203 -7.92 -3.86 19.77
C ALA A 203 -9.32 -3.34 20.09
N SER A 204 -10.17 -3.10 19.08
CA SER A 204 -11.58 -2.73 19.28
C SER A 204 -12.35 -3.82 20.02
N ALA A 205 -12.15 -5.10 19.68
CA ALA A 205 -12.76 -6.22 20.39
C ALA A 205 -12.25 -6.32 21.83
N VAL A 206 -10.94 -6.22 22.06
CA VAL A 206 -10.34 -6.26 23.42
C VAL A 206 -10.89 -5.12 24.28
N ASN A 207 -10.85 -3.88 23.78
CA ASN A 207 -11.35 -2.71 24.49
C ASN A 207 -12.84 -2.83 24.83
N TYR A 208 -13.63 -3.45 23.95
CA TYR A 208 -15.04 -3.75 24.23
C TYR A 208 -15.20 -4.64 25.46
N PHE A 209 -14.53 -5.80 25.51
CA PHE A 209 -14.67 -6.71 26.66
C PHE A 209 -14.05 -6.16 27.94
N ASP A 210 -12.93 -5.43 27.85
CA ASP A 210 -12.33 -4.75 29.01
C ASP A 210 -13.25 -3.67 29.59
N SER A 211 -13.80 -2.80 28.74
CA SER A 211 -14.74 -1.77 29.18
C SER A 211 -16.07 -2.36 29.66
N PHE A 212 -16.49 -3.51 29.12
CA PHE A 212 -17.63 -4.24 29.65
C PHE A 212 -17.35 -4.81 31.05
N ASN A 213 -16.18 -5.41 31.26
CA ASN A 213 -15.73 -5.83 32.59
C ASN A 213 -15.72 -4.66 33.59
N GLN A 214 -15.30 -3.47 33.15
CA GLN A 214 -15.36 -2.27 33.98
C GLN A 214 -16.82 -1.91 34.32
N GLY A 215 -17.72 -1.91 33.34
CA GLY A 215 -19.14 -1.64 33.57
C GLY A 215 -19.80 -2.63 34.54
N ILE A 216 -19.40 -3.90 34.51
CA ILE A 216 -19.85 -4.90 35.48
C ILE A 216 -19.43 -4.49 36.90
N ARG A 217 -18.14 -4.23 37.12
CA ARG A 217 -17.60 -3.79 38.42
C ARG A 217 -18.25 -2.50 38.91
N ASP A 218 -18.62 -1.61 37.99
CA ASP A 218 -19.28 -0.33 38.27
C ASP A 218 -20.81 -0.46 38.40
N GLY A 219 -21.31 -1.59 38.90
CA GLY A 219 -22.71 -1.76 39.20
C GLY A 219 -23.58 -2.10 37.99
N LEU A 220 -23.04 -2.83 37.01
CA LEU A 220 -23.65 -3.06 35.68
C LEU A 220 -23.88 -1.77 34.88
N ASN A 221 -23.07 -0.74 35.11
CA ASN A 221 -23.14 0.53 34.41
C ASN A 221 -22.33 0.48 33.10
N VAL A 222 -23.02 0.31 31.98
CA VAL A 222 -22.41 0.26 30.64
C VAL A 222 -22.27 1.64 29.96
N SER A 223 -22.44 2.75 30.68
CA SER A 223 -22.35 4.10 30.09
C SER A 223 -20.98 4.41 29.48
N GLN A 224 -19.91 3.81 30.03
CA GLN A 224 -18.53 3.94 29.54
C GLN A 224 -18.08 2.78 28.65
N LEU A 225 -19.00 1.89 28.24
CA LEU A 225 -18.69 0.79 27.33
C LEU A 225 -18.11 1.35 26.02
N ILE A 226 -17.04 0.75 25.52
CA ILE A 226 -16.43 1.11 24.24
C ILE A 226 -17.12 0.32 23.14
N ALA A 227 -18.25 0.86 22.67
CA ALA A 227 -19.09 0.30 21.62
C ALA A 227 -19.84 1.40 20.87
N SER A 228 -20.53 1.03 19.78
CA SER A 228 -21.43 1.92 19.05
C SER A 228 -22.50 2.50 19.98
N LYS A 229 -23.05 3.67 19.63
CA LYS A 229 -24.07 4.34 20.44
C LYS A 229 -25.30 3.45 20.63
N GLU A 230 -25.78 2.85 19.54
CA GLU A 230 -26.97 1.99 19.52
C GLU A 230 -26.76 0.75 20.41
N HIS A 231 -25.64 0.05 20.26
CA HIS A 231 -25.30 -1.10 21.09
C HIS A 231 -25.22 -0.76 22.59
N LYS A 232 -24.66 0.41 22.93
CA LYS A 232 -24.62 0.89 24.33
C LYS A 232 -26.01 1.14 24.90
N GLU A 233 -26.90 1.73 24.11
CA GLU A 233 -28.28 2.00 24.52
C GLU A 233 -29.08 0.70 24.71
N GLU A 234 -28.90 -0.28 23.83
CA GLU A 234 -29.48 -1.63 23.98
C GLU A 234 -28.96 -2.34 25.23
N MET A 235 -27.64 -2.40 25.41
CA MET A 235 -27.02 -3.01 26.58
C MET A 235 -27.47 -2.35 27.89
N LYS A 236 -27.57 -1.02 27.90
CA LYS A 236 -28.07 -0.27 29.05
C LYS A 236 -29.52 -0.64 29.36
N THR A 237 -30.38 -0.66 28.34
CA THR A 237 -31.79 -1.05 28.50
C THR A 237 -31.93 -2.48 29.01
N GLY A 238 -31.15 -3.42 28.45
CA GLY A 238 -31.12 -4.81 28.88
C GLY A 238 -30.72 -4.97 30.34
N PHE A 239 -29.65 -4.29 30.79
CA PHE A 239 -29.26 -4.32 32.19
C PHE A 239 -30.24 -3.60 33.11
N ASP A 240 -30.81 -2.46 32.71
CA ASP A 240 -31.83 -1.75 33.48
C ASP A 240 -33.06 -2.65 33.74
N GLN A 241 -33.44 -3.49 32.77
CA GLN A 241 -34.51 -4.48 32.90
C GLN A 241 -34.13 -5.72 33.71
N LEU A 242 -32.90 -6.20 33.56
CA LEU A 242 -32.44 -7.46 34.17
C LEU A 242 -32.01 -7.28 35.63
N LYS A 243 -31.42 -6.12 35.97
CA LYS A 243 -30.81 -5.83 37.28
C LYS A 243 -31.72 -6.07 38.50
N PRO A 244 -33.04 -5.76 38.48
CA PRO A 244 -33.92 -6.07 39.61
C PRO A 244 -33.98 -7.57 39.96
N TYR A 245 -33.80 -8.44 38.97
CA TYR A 245 -33.92 -9.89 39.08
C TYR A 245 -32.58 -10.61 39.26
N LEU A 246 -31.45 -9.90 39.11
CA LEU A 246 -30.13 -10.47 39.31
C LEU A 246 -29.73 -10.42 40.78
N LYS A 247 -29.16 -11.52 41.27
CA LYS A 247 -28.39 -11.59 42.51
C LYS A 247 -26.92 -11.30 42.26
N SER A 248 -26.34 -11.91 41.22
CA SER A 248 -24.95 -11.68 40.81
C SER A 248 -24.76 -11.85 39.30
N PHE A 249 -23.68 -11.26 38.79
CA PHE A 249 -23.25 -11.38 37.40
C PHE A 249 -21.73 -11.45 37.32
N ASP A 250 -21.22 -12.48 36.66
CA ASP A 250 -19.80 -12.70 36.44
C ASP A 250 -19.48 -12.77 34.96
N GLN A 251 -18.33 -12.22 34.60
CA GLN A 251 -17.73 -12.39 33.29
C GLN A 251 -16.22 -12.61 33.43
N GLN A 252 -15.69 -13.52 32.63
CA GLN A 252 -14.25 -13.64 32.45
C GLN A 252 -13.85 -13.97 31.01
N PHE A 253 -12.67 -13.49 30.63
CA PHE A 253 -11.98 -13.87 29.40
C PHE A 253 -10.46 -13.72 29.58
N GLN A 254 -9.67 -14.30 28.69
CA GLN A 254 -8.22 -14.13 28.64
C GLN A 254 -7.69 -14.06 27.21
N ASN A 255 -8.34 -14.76 26.28
CA ASN A 255 -7.94 -14.89 24.89
C ASN A 255 -8.99 -14.31 23.96
N ILE A 256 -8.55 -13.48 23.01
CA ILE A 256 -9.38 -13.02 21.90
C ILE A 256 -8.61 -13.29 20.61
N LYS A 257 -9.28 -13.85 19.59
CA LYS A 257 -8.70 -14.04 18.26
C LYS A 257 -9.68 -13.54 17.20
N ILE A 258 -9.16 -12.98 16.12
CA ILE A 258 -9.94 -12.66 14.92
C ILE A 258 -9.41 -13.44 13.73
N ASP A 259 -10.32 -13.91 12.89
CA ASP A 259 -9.97 -14.45 11.57
C ASP A 259 -9.81 -13.30 10.58
N CYS A 260 -8.59 -13.08 10.10
CA CYS A 260 -8.30 -12.00 9.16
C CYS A 260 -8.83 -12.29 7.76
N ASP A 261 -9.10 -13.55 7.42
CA ASP A 261 -9.63 -13.96 6.12
C ASP A 261 -11.14 -13.75 6.04
N SER A 262 -11.82 -13.70 7.19
CA SER A 262 -13.26 -13.42 7.31
C SER A 262 -13.64 -11.93 7.20
N ILE A 263 -12.65 -11.02 7.19
CA ILE A 263 -12.90 -9.58 7.22
C ILE A 263 -13.64 -9.14 5.96
N SER A 264 -14.88 -8.72 6.15
CA SER A 264 -15.76 -8.21 5.10
C SER A 264 -16.13 -6.76 5.39
N VAL A 265 -16.04 -5.91 4.38
CA VAL A 265 -16.41 -4.49 4.49
C VAL A 265 -17.56 -4.22 3.53
N ASN A 266 -18.61 -3.56 4.01
CA ASN A 266 -19.72 -3.20 3.14
C ASN A 266 -19.31 -2.13 2.11
N ASN A 267 -20.07 -2.02 1.02
CA ASN A 267 -19.81 -1.04 -0.04
C ASN A 267 -19.80 0.43 0.44
N GLY A 268 -20.46 0.73 1.56
CA GLY A 268 -20.45 2.07 2.16
C GLY A 268 -19.21 2.36 2.99
N GLN A 269 -18.35 1.37 3.24
CA GLN A 269 -17.22 1.44 4.17
C GLN A 269 -17.63 1.98 5.56
N THR A 270 -18.82 1.58 6.01
CA THR A 270 -19.37 1.97 7.31
C THR A 270 -19.48 0.80 8.27
N LYS A 271 -19.48 -0.44 7.75
CA LYS A 271 -19.61 -1.67 8.53
C LYS A 271 -18.52 -2.66 8.14
N VAL A 272 -17.88 -3.23 9.15
CA VAL A 272 -16.96 -4.37 9.04
C VAL A 272 -17.63 -5.56 9.72
N GLN A 273 -17.52 -6.73 9.13
CA GLN A 273 -17.87 -8.00 9.75
C GLN A 273 -16.66 -8.93 9.75
N LEU A 274 -16.49 -9.68 10.84
CA LEU A 274 -15.42 -10.65 10.98
C LEU A 274 -15.80 -11.74 11.98
N ASP A 275 -15.18 -12.91 11.84
CA ASP A 275 -15.25 -13.99 12.80
C ASP A 275 -14.33 -13.70 13.99
N LEU A 276 -14.91 -13.82 15.19
CA LEU A 276 -14.29 -13.51 16.46
C LEU A 276 -14.37 -14.74 17.36
N TYR A 277 -13.23 -15.13 17.91
CA TYR A 277 -13.15 -16.08 19.00
C TYR A 277 -12.82 -15.36 20.30
N ILE A 278 -13.48 -15.73 21.38
CA ILE A 278 -13.19 -15.33 22.74
C ILE A 278 -13.41 -16.51 23.69
N ASP A 279 -12.50 -16.74 24.63
CA ASP A 279 -12.69 -17.76 25.69
C ASP A 279 -13.60 -17.26 26.83
N LEU A 280 -14.72 -16.68 26.43
CA LEU A 280 -15.66 -16.01 27.31
C LEU A 280 -16.39 -17.02 28.19
N LYS A 281 -16.38 -16.77 29.50
CA LYS A 281 -17.28 -17.43 30.45
C LYS A 281 -18.14 -16.39 31.13
N ARG A 282 -19.44 -16.62 31.17
CA ARG A 282 -20.41 -15.77 31.86
C ARG A 282 -21.30 -16.62 32.76
N SER A 283 -21.60 -16.09 33.94
CA SER A 283 -22.62 -16.65 34.81
C SER A 283 -23.50 -15.54 35.38
N MET A 284 -24.78 -15.84 35.54
CA MET A 284 -25.71 -14.98 36.25
C MET A 284 -26.51 -15.80 37.26
N GLN A 285 -26.69 -15.27 38.46
CA GLN A 285 -27.58 -15.83 39.46
C GLN A 285 -28.80 -14.92 39.60
N LEU A 286 -29.99 -15.50 39.62
CA LEU A 286 -31.24 -14.77 39.82
C LEU A 286 -31.60 -14.71 41.31
N VAL A 287 -32.44 -13.74 41.69
CA VAL A 287 -33.02 -13.71 43.04
C VAL A 287 -33.98 -14.90 43.22
N GLU A 288 -34.03 -15.47 44.43
CA GLU A 288 -34.80 -16.70 44.76
C GLU A 288 -36.29 -16.60 44.36
N GLU A 289 -36.87 -15.39 44.40
CA GLU A 289 -38.26 -15.13 44.02
C GLU A 289 -38.58 -15.42 42.55
N VAL A 290 -37.57 -15.61 41.69
CA VAL A 290 -37.73 -15.97 40.27
C VAL A 290 -37.89 -17.49 40.08
N GLY A 291 -37.70 -18.31 41.13
CA GLY A 291 -37.92 -19.76 41.08
C GLY A 291 -36.87 -20.54 40.29
N ILE A 292 -35.72 -19.93 40.00
CA ILE A 292 -34.55 -20.55 39.38
C ILE A 292 -33.38 -20.36 40.34
N ASP A 293 -33.05 -21.40 41.10
CA ASP A 293 -31.99 -21.35 42.11
C ASP A 293 -30.60 -21.61 41.52
N GLU A 294 -30.53 -22.22 40.33
CA GLU A 294 -29.27 -22.52 39.65
C GLU A 294 -28.76 -21.32 38.86
N ALA A 295 -27.44 -21.09 38.90
CA ALA A 295 -26.81 -20.07 38.07
C ALA A 295 -26.93 -20.45 36.59
N LEU A 296 -27.29 -19.47 35.76
CA LEU A 296 -27.32 -19.62 34.31
C LEU A 296 -25.91 -19.38 33.76
N PHE A 297 -25.37 -20.36 33.04
CA PHE A 297 -24.03 -20.31 32.48
C PHE A 297 -24.06 -20.16 30.96
N SER A 298 -23.10 -19.43 30.42
CA SER A 298 -22.80 -19.37 28.99
C SER A 298 -21.29 -19.47 28.77
N ASP A 299 -20.91 -20.41 27.93
CA ASP A 299 -19.54 -20.71 27.52
C ASP A 299 -19.34 -20.51 26.01
N ARG A 300 -20.21 -19.70 25.38
CA ARG A 300 -20.13 -19.43 23.94
C ARG A 300 -18.83 -18.71 23.61
N GLN A 301 -18.06 -19.29 22.69
CA GLN A 301 -16.71 -18.83 22.38
C GLN A 301 -16.58 -18.14 21.01
N ASN A 302 -17.51 -18.43 20.11
CA ASN A 302 -17.46 -18.00 18.72
C ASN A 302 -18.56 -16.97 18.47
N ALA A 303 -18.21 -15.90 17.76
CA ALA A 303 -19.14 -14.86 17.36
C ALA A 303 -18.85 -14.33 15.96
N ILE A 304 -19.88 -13.86 15.27
CA ILE A 304 -19.70 -12.90 14.17
C ILE A 304 -19.75 -11.51 14.79
N ALA A 305 -18.64 -10.79 14.71
CA ALA A 305 -18.54 -9.42 15.19
C ALA A 305 -18.88 -8.45 14.06
N SER A 306 -19.86 -7.59 14.30
CA SER A 306 -20.12 -6.42 13.46
C SER A 306 -19.51 -5.18 14.11
N LEU A 307 -18.77 -4.41 13.33
CA LEU A 307 -18.19 -3.14 13.75
C LEU A 307 -18.68 -2.01 12.86
N VAL A 308 -18.91 -0.84 13.46
CA VAL A 308 -19.22 0.39 12.74
C VAL A 308 -18.12 1.42 12.94
N TYR A 309 -17.88 2.26 11.93
CA TYR A 309 -16.88 3.32 12.02
C TYR A 309 -17.48 4.58 12.68
N GLU A 310 -16.89 5.00 13.79
CA GLU A 310 -17.22 6.26 14.46
C GLU A 310 -16.31 7.38 13.93
N GLU A 311 -16.92 8.32 13.20
CA GLU A 311 -16.19 9.39 12.48
C GLU A 311 -15.48 10.37 13.43
N GLU A 312 -16.06 10.68 14.60
CA GLU A 312 -15.48 11.64 15.55
C GLU A 312 -14.17 11.14 16.18
N GLN A 313 -14.17 9.88 16.65
CA GLN A 313 -12.98 9.28 17.26
C GLN A 313 -12.05 8.59 16.25
N LYS A 314 -12.50 8.45 15.00
CA LYS A 314 -11.81 7.74 13.91
C LYS A 314 -11.47 6.30 14.29
N LYS A 315 -12.47 5.57 14.81
CA LYS A 315 -12.30 4.20 15.31
C LYS A 315 -13.44 3.31 14.86
N TRP A 316 -13.11 2.05 14.60
CA TRP A 316 -14.09 0.97 14.50
C TRP A 316 -14.52 0.55 15.89
N LEU A 317 -15.82 0.49 16.13
CA LEU A 317 -16.41 0.10 17.42
C LEU A 317 -17.31 -1.13 17.21
N ILE A 318 -17.33 -2.02 18.21
CA ILE A 318 -18.29 -3.12 18.22
C ILE A 318 -19.71 -2.55 18.21
N ASP A 319 -20.52 -3.05 17.30
CA ASP A 319 -21.92 -2.71 17.11
C ASP A 319 -22.83 -3.90 17.44
N GLU A 320 -22.37 -5.12 17.15
CA GLU A 320 -23.13 -6.34 17.41
C GLU A 320 -22.16 -7.51 17.57
N LEU A 321 -22.53 -8.48 18.41
CA LEU A 321 -21.85 -9.76 18.56
C LEU A 321 -22.88 -10.89 18.47
N ASP A 322 -22.92 -11.60 17.34
CA ASP A 322 -23.80 -12.77 17.19
C ASP A 322 -23.07 -14.06 17.56
N PHE A 323 -23.39 -14.59 18.74
CA PHE A 323 -22.84 -15.85 19.25
C PHE A 323 -23.61 -17.10 18.78
N ASN A 324 -24.66 -16.96 17.96
CA ASN A 324 -25.43 -18.11 17.44
C ASN A 324 -24.81 -18.66 16.14
N THR A 325 -23.48 -18.81 16.12
CA THR A 325 -22.70 -19.28 14.98
C THR A 325 -22.23 -20.71 15.22
N TYR A 326 -22.63 -21.64 14.33
CA TYR A 326 -22.38 -23.09 14.48
C TYR A 326 -21.22 -23.60 13.62
N GLN A 327 -20.59 -22.75 12.82
CA GLN A 327 -19.63 -23.17 11.77
C GLN A 327 -18.20 -22.66 11.96
N GLN A 328 -17.92 -21.84 12.98
CA GLN A 328 -16.59 -21.29 13.21
C GLN A 328 -15.68 -22.30 13.92
N ASP A 329 -14.50 -22.55 13.35
CA ASP A 329 -13.46 -23.42 13.89
C ASP A 329 -12.12 -22.66 13.95
N PRO A 330 -11.80 -22.01 15.08
CA PRO A 330 -10.61 -21.18 15.22
C PRO A 330 -9.28 -21.91 15.02
N GLU A 331 -9.27 -23.24 15.10
CA GLU A 331 -8.06 -24.05 14.85
C GLU A 331 -7.75 -24.18 13.35
N LYS A 332 -8.73 -23.93 12.48
CA LYS A 332 -8.58 -23.99 11.02
C LYS A 332 -8.32 -22.63 10.36
N TRP A 333 -8.33 -21.54 11.12
CA TRP A 333 -8.04 -20.21 10.57
C TRP A 333 -6.57 -20.09 10.14
N GLU A 334 -6.34 -19.64 8.91
CA GLU A 334 -4.99 -19.50 8.35
C GLU A 334 -4.31 -18.21 8.80
N HIS A 335 -5.01 -17.07 8.70
CA HIS A 335 -4.47 -15.77 9.10
C HIS A 335 -5.16 -15.23 10.36
N VAL A 336 -4.50 -15.37 11.51
CA VAL A 336 -5.06 -14.99 12.82
C VAL A 336 -4.32 -13.81 13.44
N LYS A 337 -5.08 -12.90 14.06
CA LYS A 337 -4.56 -11.98 15.09
C LYS A 337 -5.13 -12.35 16.44
N SER A 338 -4.27 -12.42 17.45
CA SER A 338 -4.64 -12.84 18.80
C SER A 338 -4.17 -11.85 19.85
N TYR A 339 -4.97 -11.73 20.89
CA TYR A 339 -4.65 -11.10 22.15
C TYR A 339 -4.72 -12.16 23.25
N HIS A 340 -3.73 -12.14 24.15
CA HIS A 340 -3.69 -12.95 25.35
C HIS A 340 -3.29 -12.04 26.51
N SER A 341 -4.14 -11.93 27.54
CA SER A 341 -3.79 -11.20 28.74
C SER A 341 -2.94 -12.07 29.67
N GLU A 342 -1.98 -11.44 30.37
CA GLU A 342 -1.13 -12.12 31.37
C GLU A 342 -1.96 -12.79 32.48
N ASN A 343 -3.09 -12.18 32.85
CA ASN A 343 -4.02 -12.69 33.85
C ASN A 343 -5.44 -12.78 33.27
N GLU A 344 -6.22 -13.75 33.74
CA GLU A 344 -7.66 -13.81 33.43
C GLU A 344 -8.34 -12.48 33.81
N GLN A 345 -9.02 -11.88 32.84
CA GLN A 345 -9.77 -10.64 33.02
C GLN A 345 -11.14 -10.97 33.61
N LYS A 346 -11.28 -10.85 34.94
CA LYS A 346 -12.51 -11.18 35.67
C LYS A 346 -13.26 -9.95 36.15
N ALA A 347 -14.56 -9.95 35.98
CA ALA A 347 -15.45 -8.97 36.57
C ALA A 347 -16.60 -9.68 37.29
N HIS A 348 -16.94 -9.15 38.46
CA HIS A 348 -18.01 -9.65 39.31
C HIS A 348 -18.84 -8.46 39.77
N TRP A 349 -20.16 -8.66 39.77
CA TRP A 349 -21.13 -7.77 40.38
C TRP A 349 -22.06 -8.60 41.26
N ASP A 350 -22.41 -8.07 42.43
CA ASP A 350 -23.37 -8.66 43.36
C ASP A 350 -24.32 -7.57 43.87
N LYS A 351 -25.60 -7.93 44.01
CA LYS A 351 -26.68 -7.03 44.44
C LYS A 351 -26.47 -6.48 45.85
N ASP A 352 -25.90 -7.28 46.74
CA ASP A 352 -25.68 -6.96 48.15
C ASP A 352 -24.26 -6.41 48.41
N GLY A 353 -23.39 -6.44 47.38
CA GLY A 353 -21.99 -6.02 47.41
C GLY A 353 -21.72 -4.51 47.53
N ALA A 354 -22.72 -3.68 47.87
CA ALA A 354 -22.54 -2.26 48.22
C ALA A 354 -22.33 -2.03 49.73
N ALA A 355 -21.95 -3.07 50.48
CA ALA A 355 -21.50 -2.94 51.86
C ALA A 355 -19.97 -3.09 51.91
N GLU A 356 -19.29 -1.94 51.89
CA GLU A 356 -17.90 -1.68 52.30
C GLU A 356 -16.82 -2.75 52.03
N VAL A 357 -15.87 -2.40 51.14
CA VAL A 357 -14.47 -2.80 51.32
C VAL A 357 -13.68 -1.54 51.62
N VAL A 358 -13.36 -1.33 52.90
CA VAL A 358 -12.44 -0.31 53.42
C VAL A 358 -11.00 -0.70 53.14
#